data_AF-A0A9W4VYV6-F1
#
_entry.id   AF-A0A9W4VYV6-F1
#
_cell.length_a   1.000
_cell.length_b   1.000
_cell.length_c   1.000
_cell.angle_alpha   90.00
_cell.angle_beta   90.00
_cell.angle_gamma   90.00
#
_symmetry.space_group_name_H-M   'P 1'
#
loop_
_entity.id
_entity.type
_entity.pdbx_description
1 polymer ?
#
loop_
_entity_poly.entity_id
_entity_poly.type
_entity_poly.pdbx_seq_one_letter_code
_entity_poly.pdbx_strand_id
1 'polypeptide(L)'
;MLCRRSCILLIFLLLINGCSIVGKLSEVTLIAGTAGWKLQPVAVRNTYPEFIQKVYFTAELFTSKVTDWELYLVTTNPLDAASHTAYIELSYQRSDELIARQFPLILISENAIAVQEAVLYRYKYKVHEQAQAFFADGMQLRLSKRAKTIRFNYIQPLFESNENLKGGQVEYALLPDYGLLSIGDFMRKLSFLEDDEWLTFCADPNYIYNKVSACGDVRINSSGVAGE
;
A
#
# COMPACT_ATOMS: atom_id res chain seq x y z
N MET A 1 -28.38 -47.24 -11.42
CA MET A 1 -28.07 -46.50 -10.17
C MET A 1 -26.60 -46.05 -10.03
N LEU A 2 -25.65 -46.52 -10.85
CA LEU A 2 -24.23 -46.10 -10.75
C LEU A 2 -23.96 -44.65 -11.18
N CYS A 3 -24.62 -44.14 -12.23
CA CYS A 3 -24.34 -42.80 -12.78
C CYS A 3 -24.64 -41.65 -11.80
N ARG A 4 -25.63 -41.83 -10.91
CA ARG A 4 -26.03 -40.83 -9.90
C ARG A 4 -25.02 -40.70 -8.76
N ARG A 5 -24.35 -41.80 -8.38
CA ARG A 5 -23.28 -41.79 -7.35
C ARG A 5 -21.98 -41.19 -7.90
N SER A 6 -21.65 -41.42 -9.17
CA SER A 6 -20.46 -40.85 -9.81
C SER A 6 -20.56 -39.34 -10.03
N CYS A 7 -21.76 -38.80 -10.36
CA CYS A 7 -21.95 -37.35 -10.49
C CYS A 7 -21.81 -36.61 -9.14
N ILE A 8 -22.31 -37.21 -8.05
CA ILE A 8 -22.18 -36.62 -6.70
C ILE A 8 -20.71 -36.62 -6.27
N LEU A 9 -19.97 -37.70 -6.55
CA LEU A 9 -18.53 -37.76 -6.24
C LEU A 9 -17.71 -36.75 -7.04
N LEU A 10 -18.07 -36.49 -8.30
CA LEU A 10 -17.39 -35.49 -9.14
C LEU A 10 -17.65 -34.06 -8.67
N ILE A 11 -18.89 -33.76 -8.24
CA ILE A 11 -19.25 -32.47 -7.62
C ILE A 11 -18.51 -32.31 -6.28
N PHE A 12 -18.43 -33.37 -5.47
CA PHE A 12 -17.64 -33.34 -4.23
C PHE A 12 -16.15 -33.15 -4.51
N LEU A 13 -15.57 -33.83 -5.52
CA LEU A 13 -14.16 -33.67 -5.91
C LEU A 13 -13.85 -32.28 -6.48
N LEU A 14 -14.82 -31.64 -7.15
CA LEU A 14 -14.72 -30.24 -7.57
C LEU A 14 -14.81 -29.26 -6.40
N LEU A 15 -15.56 -29.60 -5.33
CA LEU A 15 -15.62 -28.83 -4.08
C LEU A 15 -14.36 -29.01 -3.22
N ILE A 16 -13.73 -30.19 -3.24
CA ILE A 16 -12.51 -30.50 -2.47
C ILE A 16 -11.25 -29.89 -3.12
N ASN A 17 -11.21 -29.74 -4.45
CA ASN A 17 -10.12 -29.06 -5.17
C ASN A 17 -10.40 -27.56 -5.41
N GLY A 18 -11.23 -26.95 -4.57
CA GLY A 18 -11.78 -25.61 -4.75
C GLY A 18 -10.75 -24.48 -4.84
N CYS A 19 -10.21 -24.25 -6.02
CA CYS A 19 -9.91 -22.88 -6.47
C CYS A 19 -11.19 -22.06 -6.26
N SER A 20 -11.17 -21.11 -5.32
CA SER A 20 -12.34 -20.34 -4.93
C SER A 20 -12.95 -19.62 -6.14
N ILE A 21 -14.05 -20.15 -6.68
CA ILE A 21 -14.82 -19.56 -7.80
C ILE A 21 -15.26 -18.13 -7.44
N VAL A 22 -15.59 -17.92 -6.16
CA VAL A 22 -15.95 -16.60 -5.61
C VAL A 22 -14.80 -15.60 -5.73
N GLY A 23 -13.56 -16.04 -5.46
CA GLY A 23 -12.38 -15.18 -5.59
C GLY A 23 -12.17 -14.72 -7.04
N LYS A 24 -12.25 -15.66 -8.00
CA LYS A 24 -12.10 -15.36 -9.42
C LYS A 24 -13.20 -14.43 -9.95
N LEU A 25 -14.46 -14.65 -9.57
CA LEU A 25 -15.57 -13.76 -9.96
C LEU A 25 -15.40 -12.35 -9.38
N SER A 26 -14.95 -12.25 -8.12
CA SER A 26 -14.69 -10.97 -7.46
C SER A 26 -13.55 -10.22 -8.13
N GLU A 27 -12.49 -10.92 -8.50
CA GLU A 27 -11.34 -10.39 -9.25
C GLU A 27 -11.77 -9.83 -10.62
N VAL A 28 -12.50 -10.61 -11.40
CA VAL A 28 -12.99 -10.18 -12.73
C VAL A 28 -13.90 -8.95 -12.60
N THR A 29 -14.81 -8.94 -11.62
CA THR A 29 -15.71 -7.81 -11.38
C THR A 29 -14.93 -6.56 -10.99
N LEU A 30 -13.92 -6.72 -10.12
CA LEU A 30 -13.04 -5.63 -9.71
C LEU A 30 -12.28 -5.07 -10.92
N ILE A 31 -11.61 -5.93 -11.69
CA ILE A 31 -10.85 -5.52 -12.88
C ILE A 31 -11.75 -4.79 -13.89
N ALA A 32 -12.93 -5.33 -14.18
CA ALA A 32 -13.86 -4.72 -15.13
C ALA A 32 -14.38 -3.36 -14.64
N GLY A 33 -14.76 -3.26 -13.35
CA GLY A 33 -15.20 -2.00 -12.75
C GLY A 33 -14.10 -0.94 -12.77
N THR A 34 -12.88 -1.33 -12.41
CA THR A 34 -11.70 -0.46 -12.45
C THR A 34 -11.38 0.00 -13.87
N ALA A 35 -11.42 -0.90 -14.85
CA ALA A 35 -11.19 -0.54 -16.25
C ALA A 35 -12.22 0.48 -16.75
N GLY A 36 -13.50 0.26 -16.44
CA GLY A 36 -14.58 1.21 -16.78
C GLY A 36 -14.38 2.59 -16.14
N TRP A 37 -13.89 2.64 -14.90
CA TRP A 37 -13.54 3.90 -14.23
C TRP A 37 -12.36 4.61 -14.88
N LYS A 38 -11.27 3.88 -15.19
CA LYS A 38 -10.06 4.44 -15.83
C LYS A 38 -10.31 5.04 -17.23
N LEU A 39 -11.31 4.53 -17.96
CA LEU A 39 -11.69 5.08 -19.26
C LEU A 39 -12.33 6.47 -19.17
N GLN A 40 -12.75 6.90 -17.98
CA GLN A 40 -13.36 8.22 -17.81
C GLN A 40 -12.29 9.32 -17.65
N PRO A 41 -12.50 10.50 -18.25
CA PRO A 41 -11.62 11.64 -18.04
C PRO A 41 -11.48 12.01 -16.55
N VAL A 42 -10.30 12.44 -16.12
CA VAL A 42 -10.04 12.86 -14.73
C VAL A 42 -11.04 13.92 -14.25
N ALA A 43 -11.42 14.86 -15.13
CA ALA A 43 -12.41 15.88 -14.82
C ALA A 43 -13.77 15.28 -14.43
N VAL A 44 -14.20 14.18 -15.07
CA VAL A 44 -15.45 13.48 -14.75
C VAL A 44 -15.28 12.72 -13.43
N ARG A 45 -14.17 11.98 -13.26
CA ARG A 45 -13.87 11.23 -12.03
C ARG A 45 -13.92 12.11 -10.78
N ASN A 46 -13.45 13.36 -10.87
CA ASN A 46 -13.44 14.32 -9.77
C ASN A 46 -14.83 14.87 -9.40
N THR A 47 -15.86 14.71 -10.25
CA THR A 47 -17.24 15.15 -9.94
C THR A 47 -18.03 14.15 -9.11
N TYR A 48 -17.56 12.89 -9.01
CA TYR A 48 -18.24 11.88 -8.21
C TYR A 48 -18.13 12.18 -6.72
N PRO A 49 -19.10 11.74 -5.89
CA PRO A 49 -18.98 11.80 -4.43
C PRO A 49 -17.68 11.18 -3.92
N GLU A 50 -17.14 11.74 -2.83
CA GLU A 50 -15.84 11.36 -2.27
C GLU A 50 -15.75 9.85 -1.98
N PHE A 51 -16.81 9.24 -1.42
CA PHE A 51 -16.82 7.81 -1.12
C PHE A 51 -16.65 6.93 -2.38
N ILE A 52 -17.21 7.35 -3.52
CA ILE A 52 -17.05 6.66 -4.81
C ILE A 52 -15.60 6.77 -5.28
N GLN A 53 -15.02 7.97 -5.20
CA GLN A 53 -13.62 8.19 -5.55
C GLN A 53 -12.68 7.31 -4.71
N LYS A 54 -12.92 7.18 -3.40
CA LYS A 54 -12.12 6.30 -2.51
C LYS A 54 -12.23 4.82 -2.89
N VAL A 55 -13.46 4.35 -3.18
CA VAL A 55 -13.70 2.97 -3.60
C VAL A 55 -12.93 2.65 -4.89
N TYR A 56 -12.99 3.53 -5.89
CA TYR A 56 -12.28 3.30 -7.14
C TYR A 56 -10.78 3.50 -7.04
N PHE A 57 -10.28 4.45 -6.24
CA PHE A 57 -8.86 4.56 -5.95
C PHE A 57 -8.31 3.25 -5.35
N THR A 58 -9.04 2.70 -4.37
CA THR A 58 -8.69 1.42 -3.74
C THR A 58 -8.73 0.26 -4.74
N ALA A 59 -9.77 0.20 -5.58
CA ALA A 59 -9.92 -0.83 -6.60
C ALA A 59 -8.81 -0.77 -7.66
N GLU A 60 -8.44 0.44 -8.08
CA GLU A 60 -7.30 0.68 -8.97
C GLU A 60 -5.99 0.21 -8.34
N LEU A 61 -5.77 0.51 -7.06
CA LEU A 61 -4.57 0.09 -6.34
C LEU A 61 -4.49 -1.44 -6.24
N PHE A 62 -5.61 -2.11 -5.92
CA PHE A 62 -5.70 -3.57 -5.83
C PHE A 62 -5.42 -4.30 -7.16
N THR A 63 -5.66 -3.63 -8.28
CA THR A 63 -5.47 -4.20 -9.62
C THR A 63 -4.27 -3.61 -10.36
N SER A 64 -3.51 -2.75 -9.69
CA SER A 64 -2.30 -2.15 -10.25
C SER A 64 -1.13 -3.14 -10.28
N LYS A 65 -0.18 -2.89 -11.17
CA LYS A 65 1.11 -3.59 -11.14
C LYS A 65 2.01 -2.88 -10.14
N VAL A 66 2.60 -3.64 -9.23
CA VAL A 66 3.50 -3.11 -8.20
C VAL A 66 4.76 -2.50 -8.83
N THR A 67 5.17 -2.98 -10.01
CA THR A 67 6.28 -2.41 -10.78
C THR A 67 6.03 -1.00 -11.30
N ASP A 68 4.76 -0.58 -11.35
CA ASP A 68 4.38 0.78 -11.76
C ASP A 68 4.41 1.74 -10.56
N TRP A 69 4.54 1.22 -9.34
CA TRP A 69 4.55 2.03 -8.13
C TRP A 69 5.85 2.80 -7.98
N GLU A 70 5.69 4.08 -7.69
CA GLU A 70 6.80 4.97 -7.39
C GLU A 70 6.68 5.50 -5.97
N LEU A 71 7.80 5.43 -5.24
CA LEU A 71 7.95 5.98 -3.90
C LEU A 71 9.00 7.09 -3.95
N TYR A 72 8.69 8.20 -3.30
CA TYR A 72 9.61 9.33 -3.21
C TYR A 72 9.98 9.50 -1.75
N LEU A 73 11.29 9.47 -1.47
CA LEU A 73 11.83 9.83 -0.17
C LEU A 73 12.38 11.25 -0.27
N VAL A 74 11.87 12.14 0.57
CA VAL A 74 12.31 13.54 0.68
C VAL A 74 13.00 13.73 2.03
N THR A 75 14.26 14.13 2.03
CA THR A 75 15.08 14.32 3.24
C THR A 75 15.82 15.65 3.19
N THR A 76 16.20 16.18 4.35
CA THR A 76 17.11 17.34 4.46
C THR A 76 18.57 16.94 4.44
N ASN A 77 18.87 15.69 4.80
CA ASN A 77 20.21 15.13 4.76
C ASN A 77 20.34 14.20 3.55
N PRO A 78 21.43 14.27 2.77
CA PRO A 78 21.65 13.35 1.67
C PRO A 78 21.83 11.93 2.22
N LEU A 79 21.37 10.95 1.44
CA LEU A 79 21.64 9.54 1.72
C LEU A 79 23.12 9.24 1.45
N ASP A 80 23.70 8.36 2.25
CA ASP A 80 25.04 7.85 1.94
C ASP A 80 24.98 6.88 0.74
N ALA A 81 26.13 6.63 0.11
CA ALA A 81 26.19 5.78 -1.08
C ALA A 81 25.77 4.32 -0.81
N ALA A 82 25.89 3.85 0.45
CA ALA A 82 25.45 2.53 0.88
C ALA A 82 23.92 2.45 1.03
N SER A 83 23.26 3.57 1.30
CA SER A 83 21.81 3.73 1.41
C SER A 83 21.12 3.75 0.05
N HIS A 84 21.80 3.50 -1.07
CA HIS A 84 21.12 3.27 -2.34
C HIS A 84 20.48 1.87 -2.44
N THR A 85 20.81 0.95 -1.52
CA THR A 85 20.15 -0.35 -1.38
C THR A 85 18.93 -0.23 -0.46
N ALA A 86 17.84 0.29 -1.01
CA ALA A 86 16.55 0.34 -0.32
C ALA A 86 15.73 -0.93 -0.57
N TYR A 87 14.84 -1.27 0.35
CA TYR A 87 13.83 -2.30 0.19
C TYR A 87 12.45 -1.79 0.65
N ILE A 88 11.42 -2.54 0.31
CA ILE A 88 10.05 -2.34 0.78
C ILE A 88 9.59 -3.64 1.44
N GLU A 89 8.93 -3.53 2.58
CA GLU A 89 8.19 -4.65 3.14
C GLU A 89 6.74 -4.59 2.63
N LEU A 90 6.32 -5.64 1.93
CA LEU A 90 4.90 -5.86 1.64
C LEU A 90 4.37 -6.88 2.61
N SER A 91 3.19 -6.60 3.16
CA SER A 91 2.54 -7.51 4.10
C SER A 91 1.03 -7.55 3.94
N TYR A 92 0.44 -8.70 4.25
CA TYR A 92 -1.00 -8.91 4.31
C TYR A 92 -1.37 -9.79 5.49
N GLN A 93 -2.57 -9.56 6.02
CA GLN A 93 -3.10 -10.33 7.14
C GLN A 93 -3.89 -11.54 6.65
N ARG A 94 -3.42 -12.75 6.93
CA ARG A 94 -4.09 -14.03 6.63
C ARG A 94 -4.56 -14.68 7.92
N SER A 95 -5.87 -14.66 8.17
CA SER A 95 -6.43 -14.99 9.48
C SER A 95 -5.78 -14.11 10.57
N ASP A 96 -5.12 -14.69 11.57
CA ASP A 96 -4.44 -13.96 12.65
C ASP A 96 -2.92 -13.84 12.43
N GLU A 97 -2.41 -14.29 11.29
CA GLU A 97 -0.99 -14.23 10.94
C GLU A 97 -0.70 -13.06 9.97
N LEU A 98 0.30 -12.24 10.31
CA LEU A 98 0.86 -11.25 9.40
C LEU A 98 1.91 -11.92 8.51
N ILE A 99 1.63 -12.04 7.22
CA ILE A 99 2.61 -12.51 6.24
C ILE A 99 3.32 -11.30 5.67
N ALA A 100 4.64 -11.19 5.89
CA ALA A 100 5.47 -10.10 5.42
C ALA A 100 6.66 -10.62 4.62
N ARG A 101 7.08 -9.88 3.60
CA ARG A 101 8.31 -10.15 2.85
C ARG A 101 8.92 -8.84 2.36
N GLN A 102 10.25 -8.80 2.38
CA GLN A 102 11.04 -7.69 1.86
C GLN A 102 11.36 -7.88 0.38
N PHE A 103 11.30 -6.78 -0.37
CA PHE A 103 11.61 -6.75 -1.79
C PHE A 103 12.51 -5.55 -2.09
N PRO A 104 13.47 -5.67 -3.01
CA PRO A 104 14.35 -4.56 -3.34
C PRO A 104 13.56 -3.41 -3.99
N LEU A 105 14.01 -2.19 -3.70
CA LEU A 105 13.63 -0.98 -4.41
C LEU A 105 14.76 -0.57 -5.36
N ILE A 106 14.39 -0.19 -6.57
CA ILE A 106 15.33 0.29 -7.60
C ILE A 106 15.33 1.81 -7.55
N LEU A 107 16.48 2.41 -7.25
CA LEU A 107 16.66 3.86 -7.36
C LEU A 107 16.61 4.28 -8.84
N ILE A 108 15.70 5.18 -9.18
CA ILE A 108 15.50 5.69 -10.53
C ILE A 108 16.16 7.06 -10.72
N SER A 109 16.05 7.92 -9.71
CA SER A 109 16.69 9.23 -9.74
C SER A 109 16.91 9.80 -8.34
N GLU A 110 17.90 10.67 -8.26
CA GLU A 110 18.22 11.51 -7.11
C GLU A 110 18.29 12.95 -7.58
N ASN A 111 17.68 13.87 -6.83
CA ASN A 111 17.72 15.29 -7.14
C ASN A 111 17.90 16.10 -5.86
N ALA A 112 18.75 17.12 -5.89
CA ALA A 112 18.80 18.16 -4.88
C ALA A 112 17.95 19.36 -5.33
N ILE A 113 17.02 19.78 -4.49
CA ILE A 113 16.08 20.87 -4.73
C ILE A 113 16.37 21.96 -3.70
N ALA A 114 16.77 23.15 -4.16
CA ALA A 114 16.90 24.31 -3.30
C ALA A 114 15.49 24.87 -3.00
N VAL A 115 15.11 24.89 -1.73
CA VAL A 115 13.85 25.45 -1.24
C VAL A 115 14.16 26.49 -0.18
N GLN A 116 13.99 27.76 -0.53
CA GLN A 116 14.34 28.90 0.34
C GLN A 116 15.81 28.84 0.78
N GLU A 117 16.05 28.63 2.08
CA GLU A 117 17.38 28.56 2.72
C GLU A 117 17.85 27.12 2.98
N ALA A 118 17.09 26.12 2.52
CA ALA A 118 17.41 24.70 2.72
C ALA A 118 17.56 23.96 1.38
N VAL A 119 18.35 22.88 1.41
CA VAL A 119 18.42 21.90 0.32
C VAL A 119 17.61 20.69 0.74
N LEU A 120 16.67 20.29 -0.11
CA LEU A 120 15.95 19.03 0.02
C LEU A 120 16.49 18.03 -0.98
N TYR A 121 16.76 16.82 -0.53
CA TYR A 121 17.16 15.71 -1.37
C TYR A 121 15.94 14.84 -1.63
N ARG A 122 15.68 14.54 -2.90
CA ARG A 122 14.52 13.76 -3.34
C ARG A 122 14.98 12.54 -4.13
N TYR A 123 14.70 11.38 -3.57
CA TYR A 123 15.04 10.08 -4.12
C TYR A 123 13.79 9.40 -4.65
N LYS A 124 13.81 8.99 -5.92
CA LYS A 124 12.71 8.28 -6.57
C LYS A 124 13.04 6.80 -6.66
N TYR A 125 12.20 5.96 -6.10
CA TYR A 125 12.31 4.51 -6.13
C TYR A 125 11.17 3.87 -6.90
N LYS A 126 11.46 2.73 -7.53
CA LYS A 126 10.47 1.79 -8.07
C LYS A 126 10.57 0.44 -7.39
N VAL A 127 9.44 -0.25 -7.27
CA VAL A 127 9.44 -1.60 -6.72
C VAL A 127 9.94 -2.61 -7.75
N HIS A 128 10.86 -3.48 -7.34
CA HIS A 128 11.38 -4.54 -8.21
C HIS A 128 10.29 -5.56 -8.58
N GLU A 129 10.39 -6.18 -9.76
CA GLU A 129 9.42 -7.15 -10.29
C GLU A 129 9.18 -8.39 -9.40
N GLN A 130 10.11 -8.68 -8.47
CA GLN A 130 10.01 -9.81 -7.54
C GLN A 130 8.82 -9.66 -6.59
N ALA A 131 8.40 -8.42 -6.31
CA ALA A 131 7.25 -8.14 -5.46
C ALA A 131 5.90 -8.50 -6.13
N GLN A 132 5.86 -8.57 -7.46
CA GLN A 132 4.60 -8.68 -8.20
C GLN A 132 3.86 -9.98 -7.91
N ALA A 133 4.58 -11.10 -7.81
CA ALA A 133 3.97 -12.40 -7.51
C ALA A 133 3.39 -12.41 -6.09
N PHE A 134 4.15 -11.95 -5.10
CA PHE A 134 3.69 -11.88 -3.71
C PHE A 134 2.46 -10.98 -3.55
N PHE A 135 2.45 -9.83 -4.22
CA PHE A 135 1.31 -8.93 -4.23
C PHE A 135 0.08 -9.57 -4.87
N ALA A 136 0.24 -10.19 -6.05
CA ALA A 136 -0.85 -10.86 -6.75
C ALA A 136 -1.44 -12.01 -5.91
N ASP A 137 -0.60 -12.80 -5.26
CA ASP A 137 -1.02 -13.88 -4.35
C ASP A 137 -1.80 -13.32 -3.14
N GLY A 138 -1.27 -12.28 -2.50
CA GLY A 138 -1.94 -11.59 -1.39
C GLY A 138 -3.30 -11.02 -1.81
N MET A 139 -3.38 -10.44 -3.01
CA MET A 139 -4.63 -9.92 -3.56
C MET A 139 -5.63 -11.01 -3.92
N GLN A 140 -5.18 -12.15 -4.45
CA GLN A 140 -6.05 -13.29 -4.72
C GLN A 140 -6.63 -13.85 -3.41
N LEU A 141 -5.83 -13.93 -2.35
CA LEU A 141 -6.30 -14.32 -1.01
C LEU A 141 -7.32 -13.31 -0.47
N ARG A 142 -7.08 -12.02 -0.65
CA ARG A 142 -8.03 -10.96 -0.28
C ARG A 142 -9.37 -11.08 -0.99
N LEU A 143 -9.34 -11.26 -2.31
CA LEU A 143 -10.55 -11.35 -3.14
C LEU A 143 -11.35 -12.63 -2.87
N SER A 144 -10.67 -13.70 -2.45
CA SER A 144 -11.32 -14.92 -1.96
C SER A 144 -11.76 -14.87 -0.50
N LYS A 145 -11.68 -13.70 0.16
CA LYS A 145 -12.01 -13.47 1.59
C LYS A 145 -11.18 -14.31 2.57
N ARG A 146 -9.97 -14.71 2.16
CA ARG A 146 -9.01 -15.47 2.97
C ARG A 146 -7.91 -14.60 3.57
N ALA A 147 -7.88 -13.31 3.24
CA ALA A 147 -7.02 -12.29 3.84
C ALA A 147 -7.79 -10.97 3.99
N LYS A 148 -7.44 -10.15 4.99
CA LYS A 148 -8.12 -8.86 5.25
C LYS A 148 -7.80 -7.79 4.22
N THR A 149 -6.52 -7.48 4.02
CA THR A 149 -5.99 -6.55 3.00
C THR A 149 -4.46 -6.55 3.07
N ILE A 150 -3.81 -5.96 2.07
CA ILE A 150 -2.40 -5.58 2.14
C ILE A 150 -2.29 -4.30 2.99
N ARG A 151 -1.29 -4.21 3.85
CA ARG A 151 -1.04 -3.04 4.72
C ARG A 151 -0.43 -1.88 3.92
N PHE A 152 -1.22 -1.32 2.99
CA PHE A 152 -0.78 -0.23 2.12
C PHE A 152 -0.30 1.00 2.90
N ASN A 153 -0.91 1.30 4.04
CA ASN A 153 -0.52 2.40 4.93
C ASN A 153 0.89 2.23 5.53
N TYR A 154 1.52 1.06 5.43
CA TYR A 154 2.89 0.80 5.89
C TYR A 154 3.92 0.76 4.77
N ILE A 155 3.51 1.04 3.53
CA ILE A 155 4.44 1.16 2.41
C ILE A 155 5.39 2.32 2.66
N GLN A 156 6.68 2.02 2.69
CA GLN A 156 7.74 2.99 2.88
C GLN A 156 9.06 2.38 2.36
N PRO A 157 10.02 3.18 1.87
CA PRO A 157 11.38 2.72 1.65
C PRO A 157 12.02 2.37 2.99
N LEU A 158 12.76 1.29 3.06
CA LEU A 158 13.52 0.85 4.24
C LEU A 158 14.96 0.57 3.82
N PHE A 159 15.87 0.70 4.77
CA PHE A 159 17.30 0.55 4.55
C PHE A 159 17.88 -0.33 5.67
N GLU A 160 19.03 -0.95 5.42
CA GLU A 160 19.73 -1.76 6.42
C GLU A 160 20.17 -0.91 7.62
N SER A 161 20.44 0.39 7.40
CA SER A 161 20.70 1.38 8.44
C SER A 161 19.73 2.55 8.30
N ASN A 162 19.03 2.91 9.39
CA ASN A 162 17.97 3.92 9.40
C ASN A 162 18.33 5.20 10.19
N GLU A 163 19.58 5.35 10.63
CA GLU A 163 19.95 6.37 11.63
C GLU A 163 19.77 7.82 11.13
N ASN A 164 19.88 8.06 9.82
CA ASN A 164 19.80 9.40 9.21
C ASN A 164 18.44 9.76 8.58
N LEU A 165 17.44 8.89 8.70
CA LEU A 165 16.16 9.02 7.99
C LEU A 165 15.05 9.69 8.81
N LYS A 166 15.30 9.91 10.10
CA LYS A 166 14.34 10.57 11.00
C LYS A 166 14.03 11.98 10.50
N GLY A 167 12.74 12.25 10.30
CA GLY A 167 12.25 13.53 9.76
C GLY A 167 12.08 13.55 8.25
N GLY A 168 12.55 12.52 7.52
CA GLY A 168 12.23 12.34 6.11
C GLY A 168 10.74 12.15 5.88
N GLN A 169 10.28 12.46 4.67
CA GLN A 169 8.88 12.32 4.24
C GLN A 169 8.80 11.34 3.06
N VAL A 170 7.73 10.54 3.04
CA VAL A 170 7.44 9.65 1.91
C VAL A 170 6.24 10.20 1.14
N GLU A 171 6.40 10.31 -0.17
CA GLU A 171 5.32 10.61 -1.11
C GLU A 171 5.06 9.42 -2.02
N TYR A 172 3.80 9.24 -2.39
CA TYR A 172 3.29 8.06 -3.07
C TYR A 172 2.77 8.44 -4.45
N ALA A 173 3.30 7.79 -5.48
CA ALA A 173 2.70 7.74 -6.82
C ALA A 173 2.50 6.27 -7.20
N LEU A 174 1.66 5.57 -6.44
CA LEU A 174 1.31 4.16 -6.72
C LEU A 174 0.34 4.02 -7.90
N LEU A 175 -0.44 5.07 -8.15
CA LEU A 175 -1.35 5.21 -9.27
C LEU A 175 -1.05 6.55 -9.99
N PRO A 176 -0.33 6.54 -11.13
CA PRO A 176 0.17 7.77 -11.75
C PRO A 176 -0.88 8.85 -12.03
N ASP A 177 -2.11 8.44 -12.38
CA ASP A 177 -3.25 9.34 -12.65
C ASP A 177 -3.65 10.24 -11.47
N TYR A 178 -3.30 9.85 -10.24
CA TYR A 178 -3.66 10.58 -9.02
C TYR A 178 -2.56 11.52 -8.54
N GLY A 179 -1.43 11.57 -9.26
CA GLY A 179 -0.28 12.38 -8.89
C GLY A 179 0.43 11.89 -7.64
N LEU A 180 1.23 12.78 -7.05
CA LEU A 180 1.97 12.55 -5.82
C LEU A 180 1.08 12.81 -4.62
N LEU A 181 1.04 11.86 -3.69
CA LEU A 181 0.25 11.94 -2.47
C LEU A 181 1.16 11.91 -1.25
N SER A 182 0.89 12.74 -0.25
CA SER A 182 1.46 12.56 1.09
C SER A 182 0.92 11.28 1.73
N ILE A 183 1.55 10.76 2.79
CA ILE A 183 1.00 9.60 3.54
C ILE A 183 -0.43 9.88 4.02
N GLY A 184 -0.73 11.10 4.45
CA GLY A 184 -2.08 11.48 4.88
C GLY A 184 -3.10 11.43 3.76
N ASP A 185 -2.78 12.02 2.60
CA ASP A 185 -3.69 12.03 1.46
C ASP A 185 -3.87 10.64 0.86
N PHE A 186 -2.80 9.84 0.85
CA PHE A 186 -2.85 8.45 0.44
C PHE A 186 -3.79 7.65 1.35
N MET A 187 -3.60 7.71 2.67
CA MET A 187 -4.44 6.98 3.62
C MET A 187 -5.91 7.41 3.55
N ARG A 188 -6.21 8.72 3.42
CA ARG A 188 -7.60 9.21 3.27
C ARG A 188 -8.29 8.67 2.02
N LYS A 189 -7.53 8.29 0.98
CA LYS A 189 -8.09 7.70 -0.25
C LYS A 189 -8.38 6.21 -0.14
N LEU A 190 -7.85 5.51 0.88
CA LEU A 190 -8.12 4.09 1.10
C LEU A 190 -9.53 3.92 1.67
N SER A 191 -10.42 3.23 0.94
CA SER A 191 -11.82 3.07 1.35
C SER A 191 -12.04 2.01 2.44
N PHE A 192 -11.00 1.24 2.76
CA PHE A 192 -11.06 0.14 3.72
C PHE A 192 -10.39 0.46 5.05
N LEU A 193 -9.73 1.61 5.15
CA LEU A 193 -9.01 1.99 6.36
C LEU A 193 -10.01 2.48 7.40
N GLU A 194 -10.15 1.72 8.47
CA GLU A 194 -11.03 2.08 9.60
C GLU A 194 -10.35 3.10 10.52
N ASP A 195 -11.14 3.83 11.32
CA ASP A 195 -10.62 4.89 12.21
C ASP A 195 -9.64 4.34 13.26
N ASP A 196 -9.83 3.10 13.72
CA ASP A 196 -8.94 2.41 14.66
C ASP A 196 -7.59 2.04 14.02
N GLU A 197 -7.60 1.63 12.74
CA GLU A 197 -6.38 1.40 11.96
C GLU A 197 -5.60 2.71 11.73
N TRP A 198 -6.30 3.84 11.60
CA TRP A 198 -5.68 5.16 11.54
C TRP A 198 -4.96 5.51 12.85
N LEU A 199 -5.65 5.35 13.99
CA LEU A 199 -5.07 5.60 15.31
C LEU A 199 -3.89 4.66 15.58
N THR A 200 -4.03 3.39 15.21
CA THR A 200 -2.97 2.38 15.32
C THR A 200 -1.75 2.81 14.51
N PHE A 201 -1.94 3.22 13.25
CA PHE A 201 -0.85 3.72 12.41
C PHE A 201 -0.15 4.92 13.04
N CYS A 202 -0.89 5.86 13.62
CA CYS A 202 -0.31 7.04 14.25
C CYS A 202 0.54 6.71 15.47
N ALA A 203 0.17 5.69 16.26
CA ALA A 203 0.93 5.24 17.42
C ALA A 203 2.09 4.27 17.08
N ASP A 204 2.06 3.62 15.91
CA ASP A 204 2.97 2.52 15.59
C ASP A 204 4.41 2.99 15.25
N PRO A 205 5.45 2.58 15.98
CA PRO A 205 6.82 3.01 15.70
C PRO A 205 7.43 2.41 14.41
N ASN A 206 6.80 1.40 13.79
CA ASN A 206 7.34 0.68 12.62
C ASN A 206 7.29 1.51 11.33
N TYR A 207 6.48 2.56 11.28
CA TYR A 207 6.57 3.56 10.21
C TYR A 207 7.50 4.69 10.66
N ILE A 208 8.67 4.74 10.05
CA ILE A 208 9.84 5.49 10.57
C ILE A 208 9.93 6.93 10.07
N TYR A 209 9.11 7.29 9.08
CA TYR A 209 9.10 8.63 8.48
C TYR A 209 8.11 9.57 9.15
N ASN A 210 8.21 10.85 8.80
CA ASN A 210 7.32 11.88 9.29
C ASN A 210 5.85 11.58 8.91
N LYS A 211 5.01 11.44 9.93
CA LYS A 211 3.57 11.13 9.81
C LYS A 211 2.66 12.35 9.92
N VAL A 212 3.19 13.57 10.02
CA VAL A 212 2.41 14.78 10.34
C VAL A 212 1.26 15.00 9.36
N SER A 213 1.42 14.71 8.07
CA SER A 213 0.32 14.84 7.09
C SER A 213 -0.88 13.93 7.39
N ALA A 214 -0.65 12.79 8.07
CA ALA A 214 -1.68 11.84 8.47
C ALA A 214 -2.16 12.10 9.91
N CYS A 215 -1.25 12.27 10.86
CA CYS A 215 -1.55 12.27 12.28
C CYS A 215 -1.65 13.66 12.91
N GLY A 216 -1.29 14.72 12.16
CA GLY A 216 -1.08 16.05 12.71
C GLY A 216 0.19 16.15 13.57
N ASP A 217 0.46 17.36 14.06
CA ASP A 217 1.56 17.60 15.03
C ASP A 217 1.14 17.12 16.42
N VAL A 218 1.28 15.82 16.69
CA VAL A 218 1.08 15.28 18.05
C VAL A 218 2.38 15.41 18.83
N ARG A 219 2.57 16.55 19.49
CA ARG A 219 3.61 16.71 20.53
C ARG A 219 3.12 16.03 21.81
N ILE A 220 3.61 14.82 22.08
CA ILE A 220 3.43 14.22 23.42
C ILE A 220 4.34 15.00 24.37
N ASN A 221 3.77 15.97 25.10
CA ASN A 221 4.46 16.61 26.22
C ASN A 221 4.73 15.54 27.28
N SER A 222 6.00 15.20 27.49
CA SER A 222 6.46 14.34 28.59
C SER A 222 6.38 15.03 29.97
N SER A 223 5.42 15.94 30.17
CA SER A 223 5.14 16.58 31.46
C SER A 223 3.95 15.87 32.12
N GLY A 224 4.18 14.62 32.49
CA GLY A 224 3.26 13.79 33.25
C GLY A 224 3.99 13.05 34.37
N VAL A 225 4.97 13.71 35.02
CA VAL A 225 5.38 13.31 36.37
C VAL A 225 4.26 13.78 37.28
N ALA A 226 3.26 12.91 37.48
CA ALA A 226 2.37 13.02 38.61
C ALA A 226 3.19 12.68 39.85
N GLY A 227 3.31 13.63 40.77
CA GLY A 227 3.88 13.39 42.08
C GLY A 227 2.98 12.47 42.90
N GLU A 228 3.61 11.62 43.68
CA GLU A 228 3.44 11.45 45.12
C GLU A 228 4.74 10.88 45.70
#